data_AF-A0A3C1Q3N9-F1
#
_entry.id   AF-A0A3C1Q3N9-F1
#
_cell.length_a   1.000
_cell.length_b   1.000
_cell.length_c   1.000
_cell.angle_alpha   90.00
_cell.angle_beta   90.00
_cell.angle_gamma   90.00
#
_symmetry.space_group_name_H-M   'P 1'
#
loop_
_entity.id
_entity.type
_entity.pdbx_description
1 polymer ?
#
loop_
_entity_poly.entity_id
_entity_poly.type
_entity_poly.pdbx_seq_one_letter_code
_entity_poly.pdbx_strand_id
1 'polypeptide(L)'
;WDISNEDPKHPIVKDVHGGKGFKLKDELYVYNDFDRGDQRVLMALDMKSEVNGTRKGPREDNDYALAWVKKYGEGRVFVSAFGHNKEVFYNPEILKMWVEGFRYILGETNVETESVPKPTFNLPN
;
A
#
# COMPACT_ATOMS: atom_id res chain seq x y z
N TRP A 1 -2.07 -11.74 -6.42
CA TRP A 1 -2.30 -10.32 -6.68
C TRP A 1 -1.00 -9.71 -7.16
N ASP A 2 -1.11 -8.89 -8.19
CA ASP A 2 0.00 -8.03 -8.60
C ASP A 2 -0.10 -6.73 -7.79
N ILE A 3 0.98 -6.34 -7.11
CA ILE A 3 1.01 -5.23 -6.18
C ILE A 3 1.86 -4.12 -6.79
N SER A 4 1.34 -2.90 -6.80
CA SER A 4 2.05 -1.71 -7.21
C SER A 4 2.62 -1.00 -5.99
N ASN A 5 3.90 -0.62 -6.07
CA ASN A 5 4.49 0.36 -5.16
C ASN A 5 4.26 1.74 -5.78
N GLU A 6 3.29 2.48 -5.24
CA GLU A 6 2.85 3.76 -5.79
C GLU A 6 3.74 4.92 -5.36
N ASP A 7 4.50 4.76 -4.27
CA ASP A 7 5.43 5.76 -3.76
C ASP A 7 6.83 5.15 -3.51
N PRO A 8 7.57 4.80 -4.58
CA PRO A 8 8.79 3.99 -4.49
C PRO A 8 9.96 4.68 -3.79
N LYS A 9 9.83 5.98 -3.46
CA LYS A 9 10.83 6.74 -2.71
C LYS A 9 10.47 6.90 -1.25
N HIS A 10 9.24 6.57 -0.85
CA HIS A 10 8.79 6.73 0.51
C HIS A 10 9.59 5.83 1.47
N PRO A 11 10.09 6.35 2.62
CA PRO A 11 10.95 5.60 3.52
C PRO A 11 10.42 4.23 3.94
N ILE A 12 9.10 4.08 4.09
CA ILE A 12 8.45 2.82 4.48
C ILE A 12 8.52 1.73 3.41
N VAL A 13 8.54 2.08 2.12
CA VAL A 13 8.37 1.10 1.03
C VAL A 13 9.50 1.12 -0.01
N LYS A 14 10.46 2.06 0.09
CA LYS A 14 11.57 2.20 -0.87
C LYS A 14 12.47 0.97 -0.98
N ASP A 15 12.63 0.22 0.11
CA ASP A 15 13.51 -0.96 0.16
C ASP A 15 12.75 -2.27 -0.08
N VAL A 16 11.42 -2.23 -0.14
CA VAL A 16 10.57 -3.38 -0.44
C VAL A 16 10.73 -3.71 -1.93
N HIS A 17 11.31 -4.86 -2.23
CA HIS A 17 11.64 -5.27 -3.60
C HIS A 17 12.42 -4.20 -4.40
N GLY A 18 13.21 -3.37 -3.70
CA GLY A 18 13.94 -2.24 -4.31
C GLY A 18 13.01 -1.17 -4.91
N GLY A 19 11.87 -0.93 -4.28
CA GLY A 19 10.90 0.10 -4.69
C GLY A 19 10.00 -0.33 -5.86
N LYS A 20 10.02 -1.61 -6.23
CA LYS A 20 9.25 -2.14 -7.37
C LYS A 20 7.94 -2.77 -6.92
N GLY A 21 7.01 -2.91 -7.86
CA GLY A 21 5.87 -3.80 -7.70
C GLY A 21 6.29 -5.27 -7.58
N PHE A 22 5.42 -6.10 -7.02
CA PHE A 22 5.70 -7.50 -6.74
C PHE A 22 4.41 -8.34 -6.77
N LYS A 23 4.56 -9.67 -6.78
CA LYS A 23 3.43 -10.59 -6.70
C LYS A 23 3.29 -11.12 -5.28
N LEU A 24 2.07 -11.10 -4.76
CA LEU A 24 1.75 -11.65 -3.44
C LEU A 24 0.49 -12.51 -3.51
N LYS A 25 0.50 -13.65 -2.81
CA LYS A 25 -0.68 -14.48 -2.58
C LYS A 25 -1.24 -14.14 -1.21
N ASP A 26 -2.39 -13.50 -1.16
CA ASP A 26 -3.08 -13.11 0.08
C ASP A 26 -4.59 -12.95 -0.16
N GLU A 27 -5.38 -12.86 0.91
CA GLU A 27 -6.75 -12.33 0.84
C GLU A 27 -6.69 -10.82 1.13
N LEU A 28 -7.01 -10.00 0.12
CA LEU A 28 -6.91 -8.54 0.22
C LEU A 28 -8.32 -7.92 0.27
N TYR A 29 -8.53 -7.05 1.25
CA TYR A 29 -9.82 -6.39 1.47
C TYR A 29 -9.93 -5.07 0.70
N VAL A 30 -11.16 -4.74 0.32
CA VAL A 30 -11.52 -3.48 -0.33
C VAL A 30 -12.26 -2.62 0.68
N TYR A 31 -11.83 -1.37 0.84
CA TYR A 31 -12.52 -0.40 1.69
C TYR A 31 -13.79 0.13 1.00
N ASN A 32 -14.89 0.21 1.75
CA ASN A 32 -16.13 0.82 1.28
C ASN A 32 -15.97 2.36 1.20
N ASP A 33 -15.76 3.01 2.35
CA ASP A 33 -15.65 4.47 2.45
C ASP A 33 -14.17 4.91 2.47
N PHE A 34 -13.49 4.70 1.35
CA PHE A 34 -12.11 5.14 1.16
C PHE A 34 -12.01 6.30 0.19
N ASP A 35 -11.37 7.37 0.66
CA ASP A 35 -10.95 8.53 -0.12
C ASP A 35 -9.41 8.60 -0.09
N ARG A 36 -8.76 8.64 -1.25
CA ARG A 36 -7.31 8.84 -1.35
C ARG A 36 -6.87 10.20 -0.81
N GLY A 37 -7.73 11.21 -0.86
CA GLY A 37 -7.42 12.55 -0.32
C GLY A 37 -7.15 12.56 1.19
N ASP A 38 -7.62 11.53 1.92
CA ASP A 38 -7.47 11.45 3.36
C ASP A 38 -6.18 10.76 3.83
N GLN A 39 -5.44 10.12 2.92
CA GLN A 39 -4.22 9.39 3.27
C GLN A 39 -3.20 9.34 2.14
N ARG A 40 -1.93 9.24 2.49
CA ARG A 40 -0.88 8.92 1.54
C ARG A 40 -0.83 7.41 1.29
N VAL A 41 -1.26 7.00 0.11
CA VAL A 41 -1.15 5.60 -0.34
C VAL A 41 0.29 5.30 -0.76
N LEU A 42 0.79 4.15 -0.29
CA LEU A 42 2.14 3.66 -0.54
C LEU A 42 2.13 2.42 -1.45
N MET A 43 1.19 1.50 -1.22
CA MET A 43 0.98 0.32 -2.05
C MET A 43 -0.49 0.15 -2.39
N ALA A 44 -0.76 -0.37 -3.59
CA ALA A 44 -2.10 -0.67 -4.09
C ALA A 44 -2.09 -1.93 -4.96
N LEU A 45 -3.26 -2.46 -5.32
CA LEU A 45 -3.32 -3.41 -6.44
C LEU A 45 -2.80 -2.75 -7.72
N ASP A 46 -2.01 -3.50 -8.48
CA ASP A 46 -1.58 -3.08 -9.82
C ASP A 46 -2.76 -3.20 -10.78
N MET A 47 -3.36 -2.08 -11.19
CA MET A 47 -4.53 -2.11 -12.07
C MET A 47 -4.20 -2.16 -13.56
N LYS A 48 -2.90 -2.11 -13.93
CA LYS A 48 -2.46 -2.51 -15.27
C LYS A 48 -2.40 -4.01 -15.45
N SER A 49 -2.34 -4.76 -14.35
CA SER A 49 -2.36 -6.23 -14.41
C SER A 49 -3.71 -6.73 -14.91
N GLU A 50 -3.70 -7.45 -16.02
CA GLU A 50 -4.87 -8.17 -16.54
C GLU A 50 -5.42 -9.16 -15.50
N VAL A 51 -4.54 -9.79 -14.72
CA VAL A 51 -4.92 -10.73 -13.67
C VAL A 51 -5.73 -10.03 -12.58
N ASN A 52 -5.32 -8.84 -12.16
CA ASN A 52 -6.10 -8.06 -11.21
C ASN A 52 -7.38 -7.50 -11.84
N GLY A 53 -7.33 -7.05 -13.10
CA GLY A 53 -8.49 -6.51 -13.83
C GLY A 53 -9.66 -7.49 -13.91
N THR A 54 -9.39 -8.80 -14.03
CA THR A 54 -10.41 -9.86 -14.04
C THR A 54 -10.97 -10.23 -12.67
N ARG A 55 -10.35 -9.76 -11.58
CA ARG A 55 -10.66 -10.15 -10.19
C ARG A 55 -10.93 -8.95 -9.27
N LYS A 56 -10.98 -7.74 -9.83
CA LYS A 56 -11.09 -6.50 -9.07
C LYS A 56 -12.42 -6.44 -8.31
N GLY A 57 -12.42 -5.70 -7.21
CA GLY A 57 -13.62 -5.43 -6.42
C GLY A 57 -14.58 -4.45 -7.10
N PRO A 58 -15.57 -3.94 -6.36
CA PRO A 58 -16.63 -3.09 -6.91
C PRO A 58 -16.23 -1.62 -7.12
N ARG A 59 -14.97 -1.22 -6.90
CA ARG A 59 -14.59 0.19 -6.96
C ARG A 59 -14.47 0.69 -8.39
N GLU A 60 -15.25 1.72 -8.72
CA GLU A 60 -15.27 2.36 -10.05
C GLU A 60 -14.00 3.15 -10.36
N ASP A 61 -13.38 3.77 -9.34
CA ASP A 61 -12.12 4.52 -9.45
C ASP A 61 -10.88 3.62 -9.61
N ASN A 62 -11.07 2.30 -9.53
CA ASN A 62 -10.04 1.27 -9.52
C ASN A 62 -8.96 1.50 -8.46
N ASP A 63 -9.26 2.23 -7.37
CA ASP A 63 -8.28 2.57 -6.36
C ASP A 63 -8.33 1.59 -5.18
N TYR A 64 -7.44 0.62 -5.20
CA TYR A 64 -7.39 -0.47 -4.22
C TYR A 64 -6.14 -0.31 -3.36
N ALA A 65 -6.13 0.70 -2.49
CA ALA A 65 -5.03 0.93 -1.55
C ALA A 65 -4.87 -0.25 -0.58
N LEU A 66 -3.63 -0.64 -0.33
CA LEU A 66 -3.26 -1.78 0.52
C LEU A 66 -2.34 -1.39 1.67
N ALA A 67 -1.46 -0.41 1.46
CA ALA A 67 -0.68 0.19 2.52
C ALA A 67 -0.69 1.71 2.38
N TRP A 68 -0.91 2.40 3.49
CA TRP A 68 -1.03 3.87 3.50
C TRP A 68 -0.70 4.44 4.88
N VAL A 69 -0.38 5.73 4.91
CA VAL A 69 -0.12 6.49 6.13
C VAL A 69 -0.93 7.78 6.17
N LYS A 70 -1.23 8.25 7.38
CA LYS A 70 -1.74 9.60 7.62
C LYS A 70 -1.45 10.08 9.04
N LYS A 71 -1.58 11.39 9.23
CA LYS A 71 -1.75 11.98 10.56
C LYS A 71 -3.23 11.97 10.93
N TYR A 72 -3.54 11.77 12.21
CA TYR A 72 -4.89 11.95 12.75
C TYR A 72 -4.79 12.71 14.07
N GLY A 73 -5.05 14.03 14.02
CA GLY A 73 -4.58 14.95 15.05
C GLY A 73 -3.07 14.80 15.25
N GLU A 74 -2.65 14.62 16.50
CA GLU A 74 -1.23 14.36 16.82
C GLU A 74 -0.80 12.92 16.56
N GLY A 75 -1.75 12.00 16.35
CA GLY A 75 -1.49 10.59 16.09
C GLY A 75 -0.82 10.33 14.74
N ARG A 76 -0.12 9.20 14.65
CA ARG A 76 0.47 8.65 13.42
C ARG A 76 -0.22 7.34 13.10
N VAL A 77 -0.74 7.22 11.88
CA VAL A 77 -1.48 6.03 11.43
C VAL A 77 -0.70 5.39 10.29
N PHE A 78 -0.40 4.10 10.45
CA PHE A 78 0.08 3.23 9.38
C PHE A 78 -0.89 2.06 9.25
N VAL A 79 -1.32 1.81 8.02
CA VAL A 79 -2.18 0.66 7.69
C VAL A 79 -1.47 -0.22 6.69
N SER A 80 -1.58 -1.54 6.90
CA SER A 80 -1.19 -2.58 5.97
C SER A 80 -2.31 -3.63 5.90
N ALA A 81 -2.81 -3.88 4.71
CA ALA A 81 -3.85 -4.86 4.41
C ALA A 81 -3.30 -6.28 4.16
N PHE A 82 -2.00 -6.47 4.29
CA PHE A 82 -1.36 -7.79 4.14
C PHE A 82 -1.41 -8.55 5.45
N GLY A 83 -1.60 -9.87 5.40
CA GLY A 83 -1.46 -10.75 6.56
C GLY A 83 -2.57 -11.76 6.78
N HIS A 84 -3.40 -12.06 5.77
CA HIS A 84 -4.34 -13.18 5.89
C HIS A 84 -3.62 -14.53 5.78
N ASN A 85 -2.77 -14.70 4.77
CA ASN A 85 -1.99 -15.92 4.57
C ASN A 85 -0.77 -15.97 5.51
N LYS A 86 -0.53 -17.13 6.13
CA LYS A 86 0.60 -17.33 7.06
C LYS A 86 1.96 -17.04 6.42
N GLU A 87 2.11 -17.29 5.12
CA GLU A 87 3.35 -17.07 4.37
C GLU A 87 3.77 -15.59 4.35
N VAL A 88 2.83 -14.66 4.50
CA VAL A 88 3.09 -13.22 4.56
C VAL A 88 3.98 -12.88 5.77
N PHE A 89 3.75 -13.54 6.91
CA PHE A 89 4.54 -13.34 8.13
C PHE A 89 5.98 -13.88 8.03
N TYR A 90 6.29 -14.63 6.98
CA TYR A 90 7.65 -15.10 6.67
C TYR A 90 8.27 -14.39 5.47
N ASN A 91 7.54 -13.45 4.83
CA ASN A 91 8.06 -12.71 3.69
C ASN A 91 8.95 -11.55 4.17
N PRO A 92 10.28 -11.59 3.94
CA PRO A 92 11.18 -10.57 4.45
C PRO A 92 10.88 -9.18 3.88
N GLU A 93 10.32 -9.08 2.67
CA GLU A 93 9.99 -7.79 2.05
C GLU A 93 8.79 -7.12 2.72
N ILE A 94 7.80 -7.91 3.16
CA ILE A 94 6.66 -7.39 3.94
C ILE A 94 7.10 -7.04 5.37
N LEU A 95 7.93 -7.89 5.98
CA LEU A 95 8.48 -7.60 7.32
C LEU A 95 9.30 -6.31 7.34
N LYS A 96 10.11 -6.03 6.31
CA LYS A 96 10.82 -4.74 6.16
C LYS A 96 9.85 -3.57 6.17
N MET A 97 8.78 -3.64 5.37
CA MET A 97 7.76 -2.59 5.33
C MET A 97 7.13 -2.35 6.70
N TRP A 98 6.75 -3.42 7.39
CA TRP A 98 6.13 -3.30 8.72
C TRP A 98 7.08 -2.70 9.74
N VAL A 99 8.36 -3.09 9.74
CA VAL A 99 9.36 -2.48 10.61
C VAL A 99 9.44 -0.98 10.39
N GLU A 100 9.57 -0.51 9.15
CA GLU A 100 9.64 0.93 8.87
C GLU A 100 8.31 1.65 9.17
N GLY A 101 7.17 1.00 8.94
CA GLY A 101 5.87 1.51 9.37
C GLY A 101 5.74 1.63 10.89
N PHE A 102 6.28 0.67 11.64
CA PHE A 102 6.32 0.70 13.11
C PHE A 102 7.22 1.82 13.62
N ARG A 103 8.40 2.00 13.02
CA ARG A 103 9.30 3.12 13.34
C ARG A 103 8.63 4.47 13.10
N TYR A 104 7.85 4.59 12.03
CA TYR A 104 7.03 5.78 11.79
C TYR A 104 6.00 6.01 12.90
N ILE A 105 5.16 5.03 13.24
CA ILE A 105 4.11 5.24 14.27
C ILE A 105 4.71 5.51 15.66
N LEU A 106 5.88 4.93 15.98
CA LEU A 106 6.66 5.20 17.18
C LEU A 106 7.34 6.58 17.17
N GLY A 107 7.37 7.27 16.02
CA GLY A 107 7.96 8.59 15.87
C GLY A 107 9.48 8.59 15.72
N GLU A 108 10.08 7.44 15.43
CA GLU A 108 11.52 7.31 15.17
C GLU A 108 11.92 7.88 13.80
N THR A 109 10.98 7.91 12.86
CA THR A 109 11.20 8.39 11.49
C THR A 109 10.12 9.40 11.10
N ASN A 110 10.56 10.52 10.54
CA ASN A 110 9.67 11.47 9.87
C ASN A 110 9.47 11.04 8.42
N VAL A 111 8.22 10.98 7.98
CA VAL A 111 7.83 10.60 6.61
C VAL A 111 6.76 11.56 6.12
N GLU A 112 6.60 11.68 4.80
CA GLU A 112 5.52 12.46 4.22
C GLU A 112 4.18 11.74 4.44
N THR A 113 3.17 12.46 4.91
CA THR A 113 1.84 11.89 5.18
C THR A 113 0.73 12.49 4.34
N GLU A 114 1.04 13.53 3.58
CA GLU A 114 0.07 14.20 2.73
C GLU A 114 -0.31 13.32 1.55
N SER A 115 -1.60 13.32 1.23
CA SER A 115 -2.15 12.58 0.10
C SER A 115 -1.45 12.98 -1.19
N VAL A 116 -1.25 12.01 -2.07
CA VAL A 116 -0.76 12.22 -3.43
C VAL A 116 -1.76 11.66 -4.43
N PRO A 117 -1.90 12.28 -5.61
CA PRO A 117 -2.76 11.74 -6.66
C PRO A 117 -2.37 10.30 -7.01
N LYS A 118 -3.35 9.50 -7.42
CA LYS A 118 -3.10 8.15 -7.91
C LYS A 118 -2.13 8.21 -9.10
N PRO A 119 -1.03 7.44 -9.09
CA PRO A 119 -0.06 7.50 -10.16
C PRO A 119 -0.65 7.00 -11.48
N THR A 120 -0.37 7.72 -12.57
CA THR A 120 -0.83 7.33 -13.92
C THR A 120 -0.29 5.97 -14.36
N PHE A 121 0.85 5.55 -13.81
CA PHE A 121 1.39 4.24 -14.09
C PHE A 121 0.61 3.09 -13.45
N ASN A 122 -0.33 3.35 -12.54
CA ASN A 122 -1.20 2.35 -11.91
C ASN A 122 -2.67 2.48 -12.34
N LEU A 123 -2.94 3.13 -13.48
CA LEU A 123 -4.27 3.14 -14.09
C LEU A 123 -4.44 1.92 -14.99
N PRO A 124 -5.66 1.35 -15.11
CA PRO A 124 -5.95 0.39 -16.15
C PRO A 124 -5.56 0.91 -17.54
N ASN A 125 -5.16 0.01 -18.43
CA ASN A 125 -4.97 0.33 -19.85
C ASN A 125 -6.31 0.65 -20.53
#